data_AF-A0A521S7S4-F1
#
_entry.id   AF-A0A521S7S4-F1
#
_cell.length_a   1.000
_cell.length_b   1.000
_cell.length_c   1.000
_cell.angle_alpha   90.00
_cell.angle_beta   90.00
_cell.angle_gamma   90.00
#
_symmetry.space_group_name_H-M   'P 1'
#
loop_
_entity.id
_entity.type
_entity.pdbx_description
1 polymer ?
#
loop_
_entity_poly.entity_id
_entity_poly.type
_entity_poly.pdbx_seq_one_letter_code
_entity_poly.pdbx_strand_id
1 'polypeptide(L)'
;MKRLDFHSFNKILPATIRGKLTFWFLILSLVPIAAIGIMAYRNSRASLEREIINKLNAVADNKTYILQSWFKAELKDAENLANSTAIKDLMSPAFRISYPQLSAKTAEERIEKAKNLVAARQETNTSYIDVMIADKEGKIVVANSQALAQEGKSLAETGLPKI
;
A
#
# COMPACT_ATOMS: atom_id res chain seq x y z
N MET A 1 -49.46 -15.72 -8.28
CA MET A 1 -50.07 -14.40 -7.99
C MET A 1 -51.17 -14.62 -6.95
N LYS A 2 -50.88 -14.42 -5.66
CA LYS A 2 -51.80 -14.73 -4.55
C LYS A 2 -52.78 -13.56 -4.42
N ARG A 3 -54.06 -13.76 -4.75
CA ARG A 3 -55.12 -12.77 -4.53
C ARG A 3 -55.16 -12.45 -3.03
N LEU A 4 -54.96 -11.19 -2.65
CA LEU A 4 -55.26 -10.75 -1.30
C LEU A 4 -56.78 -10.88 -1.10
N ASP A 5 -57.19 -11.85 -0.30
CA ASP A 5 -58.58 -12.07 0.06
C ASP A 5 -59.08 -10.89 0.90
N PHE A 6 -60.01 -10.12 0.34
CA PHE A 6 -60.62 -8.93 0.95
C PHE A 6 -61.58 -9.28 2.11
N HIS A 7 -61.83 -10.57 2.35
CA HIS A 7 -62.85 -11.06 3.28
C HIS A 7 -62.42 -10.99 4.78
N SER A 8 -61.13 -10.84 5.06
CA SER A 8 -60.60 -10.71 6.43
C SER A 8 -60.74 -9.29 7.02
N PHE A 9 -60.88 -8.25 6.18
CA PHE A 9 -60.96 -6.86 6.63
C PHE A 9 -62.24 -6.56 7.41
N ASN A 10 -63.36 -7.21 7.06
CA ASN A 10 -64.64 -6.94 7.71
C ASN A 10 -64.72 -7.47 9.15
N LYS A 11 -63.79 -8.36 9.56
CA LYS A 11 -63.68 -8.82 10.96
C LYS A 11 -62.91 -7.85 11.86
N ILE A 12 -62.13 -6.93 11.28
CA ILE A 12 -61.27 -5.98 12.00
C ILE A 12 -61.91 -4.58 12.01
N LEU A 13 -62.83 -4.31 11.08
CA LEU A 13 -63.54 -3.04 10.99
C LEU A 13 -64.60 -2.93 12.09
N PRO A 14 -64.59 -1.86 12.89
CA PRO A 14 -65.61 -1.64 13.91
C PRO A 14 -67.01 -1.47 13.29
N ALA A 15 -68.01 -2.03 13.95
CA ALA A 15 -69.39 -2.07 13.45
C ALA A 15 -70.07 -0.67 13.41
N THR A 16 -69.63 0.26 14.26
CA THR A 16 -70.23 1.61 14.38
C THR A 16 -69.55 2.63 13.46
N ILE A 17 -70.32 3.61 12.98
CA ILE A 17 -69.82 4.71 12.11
C ILE A 17 -68.68 5.49 12.79
N ARG A 18 -68.84 5.79 14.09
CA ARG A 18 -67.80 6.46 14.90
C ARG A 18 -66.50 5.65 14.92
N GLY A 19 -66.59 4.33 15.11
CA GLY A 19 -65.43 3.45 15.09
C GLY A 19 -64.75 3.43 13.72
N LYS A 20 -65.51 3.38 12.62
CA LYS A 20 -64.94 3.39 11.27
C LYS A 20 -64.18 4.69 10.99
N LEU A 21 -64.73 5.83 11.42
CA LEU A 21 -64.08 7.14 11.27
C LEU A 21 -62.75 7.20 12.06
N THR A 22 -62.76 6.73 13.31
CA THR A 22 -61.55 6.66 14.15
C THR A 22 -60.50 5.70 13.58
N PHE A 23 -60.93 4.55 13.03
CA PHE A 23 -60.03 3.58 12.41
C PHE A 23 -59.33 4.17 11.17
N TRP A 24 -60.08 4.83 10.29
CA TRP A 24 -59.50 5.50 9.12
C TRP A 24 -58.57 6.65 9.51
N PHE A 25 -58.93 7.44 10.53
CA PHE A 25 -58.05 8.49 11.06
C PHE A 25 -56.72 7.92 11.61
N LEU A 26 -56.78 6.78 12.30
CA LEU A 26 -55.58 6.10 12.81
C LEU A 26 -54.70 5.60 11.67
N ILE A 27 -55.28 4.95 10.65
CA ILE A 27 -54.52 4.48 9.49
C ILE A 27 -53.87 5.67 8.77
N LEU A 28 -54.63 6.73 8.55
CA LEU A 28 -54.15 7.91 7.83
C LEU A 28 -53.02 8.64 8.58
N SER A 29 -52.96 8.53 9.91
CA SER A 29 -51.87 9.09 10.71
C SER A 29 -50.67 8.13 10.86
N LEU A 30 -50.90 6.83 11.09
CA LEU A 30 -49.81 5.86 11.33
C LEU A 30 -49.06 5.46 10.07
N VAL A 31 -49.77 5.27 8.94
CA VAL A 31 -49.16 4.75 7.72
C VAL A 31 -48.08 5.69 7.16
N PRO A 32 -48.30 7.03 7.04
CA PRO A 32 -47.27 7.94 6.58
C PRO A 32 -46.05 7.96 7.50
N ILE A 33 -46.26 7.91 8.82
CA ILE A 33 -45.16 7.89 9.80
C ILE A 33 -44.32 6.62 9.64
N ALA A 34 -44.97 5.47 9.53
CA ALA A 34 -44.28 4.19 9.29
C ALA A 34 -43.51 4.20 7.96
N ALA A 35 -44.12 4.75 6.90
CA ALA A 35 -43.47 4.87 5.60
C ALA A 35 -42.21 5.75 5.64
N ILE A 36 -42.30 6.92 6.29
CA ILE A 36 -41.15 7.82 6.47
C ILE A 36 -40.06 7.14 7.30
N GLY A 37 -40.42 6.46 8.40
CA GLY A 37 -39.46 5.74 9.24
C GLY A 37 -38.71 4.65 8.46
N ILE A 38 -39.41 3.86 7.64
CA ILE A 38 -38.79 2.84 6.80
C ILE A 38 -37.87 3.47 5.76
N MET A 39 -38.31 4.55 5.09
CA MET A 39 -37.47 5.25 4.11
C MET A 39 -36.23 5.85 4.75
N ALA A 40 -36.37 6.53 5.88
CA ALA A 40 -35.27 7.11 6.63
C ALA A 40 -34.26 6.03 7.03
N TYR A 41 -34.73 4.89 7.57
CA TYR A 41 -33.85 3.79 7.95
C TYR A 41 -33.06 3.23 6.77
N ARG A 42 -33.72 3.01 5.62
CA ARG A 42 -33.06 2.51 4.41
C ARG A 42 -32.02 3.50 3.88
N ASN A 43 -32.36 4.79 3.87
CA ASN A 43 -31.47 5.85 3.41
C ASN A 43 -30.26 6.00 4.34
N SER A 44 -30.48 5.99 5.66
CA SER A 44 -29.40 6.05 6.65
C SER A 44 -28.46 4.85 6.53
N ARG A 45 -28.98 3.62 6.37
CA ARG A 45 -28.15 2.44 6.14
C ARG A 45 -27.31 2.57 4.86
N ALA A 46 -27.94 2.93 3.73
CA ALA A 46 -27.23 3.08 2.47
C ALA A 46 -26.21 4.24 2.50
N SER A 47 -26.49 5.31 3.25
CA SER A 47 -25.53 6.39 3.45
C SER A 47 -24.33 5.95 4.28
N LEU A 48 -24.58 5.23 5.38
CA LEU A 48 -23.53 4.74 6.27
C LEU A 48 -22.64 3.71 5.56
N GLU A 49 -23.23 2.79 4.79
CA GLU A 49 -22.49 1.81 4.00
C GLU A 49 -21.58 2.50 2.98
N ARG A 50 -22.10 3.48 2.23
CA ARG A 50 -21.30 4.29 1.30
C ARG A 50 -20.19 5.05 2.01
N GLU A 51 -20.45 5.62 3.17
CA GLU A 51 -19.44 6.34 3.95
C GLU A 51 -18.31 5.39 4.41
N ILE A 52 -18.66 4.19 4.88
CA ILE A 52 -17.67 3.18 5.28
C ILE A 52 -16.81 2.75 4.09
N ILE A 53 -17.43 2.45 2.94
CA ILE A 53 -16.70 2.08 1.73
C ILE A 53 -15.77 3.22 1.28
N ASN A 54 -16.26 4.46 1.28
CA ASN A 54 -15.46 5.62 0.90
C ASN A 54 -14.26 5.83 1.85
N LYS A 55 -14.44 5.63 3.16
CA LYS A 55 -13.34 5.69 4.14
C LYS A 55 -12.32 4.57 3.90
N LEU A 56 -12.76 3.35 3.63
CA LEU A 56 -11.88 2.23 3.32
C LEU A 56 -11.07 2.49 2.05
N ASN A 57 -11.71 3.01 1.00
CA ASN A 57 -11.03 3.40 -0.24
C ASN A 57 -9.99 4.50 0.01
N ALA A 58 -10.35 5.55 0.75
CA ALA A 58 -9.41 6.61 1.09
C ALA A 58 -8.18 6.10 1.87
N VAL A 59 -8.37 5.14 2.78
CA VAL A 59 -7.26 4.48 3.50
C VAL A 59 -6.41 3.63 2.55
N ALA A 60 -7.04 2.88 1.64
CA ALA A 60 -6.33 2.07 0.65
C ALA A 60 -5.50 2.93 -0.31
N ASP A 61 -6.06 4.04 -0.79
CA ASP A 61 -5.37 5.01 -1.64
C ASP A 61 -4.20 5.65 -0.91
N ASN A 62 -4.38 6.04 0.35
CA ASN A 62 -3.31 6.59 1.18
C ASN A 62 -2.17 5.58 1.38
N LYS A 63 -2.48 4.32 1.69
CA LYS A 63 -1.47 3.26 1.81
C LYS A 63 -0.74 3.01 0.50
N THR A 64 -1.47 3.01 -0.61
CA THR A 64 -0.89 2.86 -1.96
C THR A 64 0.08 4.01 -2.25
N TYR A 65 -0.31 5.25 -1.95
CA TYR A 65 0.53 6.42 -2.11
C TYR A 65 1.81 6.34 -1.26
N ILE A 66 1.69 5.91 0.01
CA ILE A 66 2.84 5.73 0.91
C ILE A 66 3.80 4.69 0.33
N LEU A 67 3.29 3.53 -0.10
CA LEU A 67 4.13 2.47 -0.66
C LEU A 67 4.83 2.92 -1.94
N GLN A 68 4.12 3.56 -2.87
CA GLN A 68 4.71 4.08 -4.10
C GLN A 68 5.78 5.14 -3.83
N SER A 69 5.50 6.05 -2.89
CA SER A 69 6.46 7.09 -2.49
C SER A 69 7.70 6.49 -1.84
N TRP A 70 7.52 5.47 -0.99
CA TRP A 70 8.62 4.73 -0.39
C TRP A 70 9.48 4.03 -1.45
N PHE A 71 8.89 3.21 -2.33
CA PHE A 71 9.63 2.55 -3.42
C PHE A 71 10.34 3.54 -4.34
N LYS A 72 9.73 4.69 -4.63
CA LYS A 72 10.35 5.73 -5.44
C LYS A 72 11.55 6.38 -4.73
N ALA A 73 11.46 6.59 -3.42
CA ALA A 73 12.58 7.08 -2.62
C ALA A 73 13.72 6.04 -2.60
N GLU A 74 13.39 4.76 -2.39
CA GLU A 74 14.38 3.68 -2.38
C GLU A 74 15.07 3.51 -3.73
N LEU A 75 14.32 3.56 -4.84
CA LEU A 75 14.90 3.52 -6.18
C LEU A 75 15.85 4.70 -6.41
N LYS A 76 15.42 5.91 -6.06
CA LYS A 76 16.24 7.11 -6.20
C LYS A 76 17.51 7.02 -5.36
N ASP A 77 17.41 6.45 -4.16
CA ASP A 77 18.54 6.24 -3.27
C ASP A 77 19.53 5.20 -3.82
N ALA A 78 19.03 4.11 -4.40
CA ALA A 78 19.84 3.14 -5.11
C ALA A 78 20.52 3.75 -6.35
N GLU A 79 19.80 4.57 -7.14
CA GLU A 79 20.36 5.30 -8.28
C GLU A 79 21.46 6.28 -7.84
N ASN A 80 21.25 7.00 -6.74
CA ASN A 80 22.27 7.90 -6.18
C ASN A 80 23.52 7.13 -5.74
N LEU A 81 23.34 5.99 -5.08
CA LEU A 81 24.44 5.13 -4.65
C LEU A 81 25.21 4.58 -5.86
N ALA A 82 24.51 4.07 -6.87
CA ALA A 82 25.09 3.57 -8.11
C ALA A 82 25.82 4.68 -8.90
N ASN A 83 25.33 5.92 -8.81
CA ASN A 83 25.94 7.07 -9.45
C ASN A 83 27.09 7.72 -8.68
N SER A 84 27.36 7.28 -7.45
CA SER A 84 28.44 7.82 -6.63
C SER A 84 29.82 7.56 -7.25
N THR A 85 30.75 8.47 -6.98
CA THR A 85 32.13 8.40 -7.48
C THR A 85 32.82 7.10 -7.07
N ALA A 86 32.64 6.65 -5.82
CA ALA A 86 33.27 5.42 -5.31
C ALA A 86 32.79 4.17 -6.07
N ILE A 87 31.49 4.09 -6.39
CA ILE A 87 30.94 2.93 -7.11
C ILE A 87 31.30 3.00 -8.59
N LYS A 88 31.27 4.19 -9.21
CA LYS A 88 31.73 4.36 -10.60
C LYS A 88 33.21 4.03 -10.77
N ASP A 89 34.06 4.42 -9.84
CA ASP A 89 35.49 4.10 -9.84
C ASP A 89 35.74 2.58 -9.73
N LEU A 90 34.99 1.91 -8.83
CA LEU A 90 35.06 0.46 -8.68
C LEU A 90 34.61 -0.29 -9.95
N MET A 91 33.48 0.13 -10.53
CA MET A 91 32.78 -0.65 -11.57
C MET A 91 33.14 -0.28 -13.01
N SER A 92 33.66 0.94 -13.26
CA SER A 92 33.88 1.45 -14.62
C SER A 92 35.35 1.78 -14.91
N PRO A 93 36.01 1.01 -15.80
CA PRO A 93 37.32 1.40 -16.35
C PRO A 93 37.29 2.76 -17.05
N ALA A 94 36.20 3.08 -17.76
CA ALA A 94 36.07 4.35 -18.47
C ALA A 94 36.04 5.55 -17.50
N PHE A 95 35.40 5.40 -16.34
CA PHE A 95 35.38 6.45 -15.32
C PHE A 95 36.79 6.80 -14.84
N ARG A 96 37.65 5.78 -14.68
CA ARG A 96 39.05 5.94 -14.26
C ARG A 96 39.90 6.72 -15.27
N ILE A 97 39.63 6.49 -16.55
CA ILE A 97 40.33 7.19 -17.64
C ILE A 97 39.85 8.65 -17.73
N SER A 98 38.55 8.89 -17.57
CA SER A 98 37.97 10.23 -17.67
C SER A 98 38.18 11.10 -16.42
N TYR A 99 38.31 10.50 -15.24
CA TYR A 99 38.46 11.19 -13.96
C TYR A 99 39.57 10.60 -13.09
N PRO A 100 40.83 10.62 -13.56
CA PRO A 100 41.96 10.01 -12.84
C PRO A 100 42.18 10.61 -11.45
N GLN A 101 41.86 11.89 -11.26
CA GLN A 101 41.98 12.59 -9.98
C GLN A 101 40.96 12.16 -8.91
N LEU A 102 39.83 11.56 -9.33
CA LEU A 102 38.79 11.06 -8.43
C LEU A 102 38.93 9.55 -8.16
N SER A 103 39.85 8.89 -8.85
CA SER A 103 40.01 7.44 -8.83
C SER A 103 41.04 7.01 -7.79
N ALA A 104 40.80 5.89 -7.10
CA ALA A 104 41.76 5.32 -6.17
C ALA A 104 42.99 4.76 -6.91
N LYS A 105 44.16 4.83 -6.26
CA LYS A 105 45.44 4.48 -6.91
C LYS A 105 45.63 2.97 -7.05
N THR A 106 45.07 2.20 -6.11
CA THR A 106 45.17 0.74 -6.08
C THR A 106 43.79 0.08 -6.13
N ALA A 107 43.74 -1.22 -6.44
CA ALA A 107 42.49 -1.96 -6.47
C ALA A 107 41.85 -2.13 -5.09
N GLU A 108 42.68 -2.29 -4.05
CA GLU A 108 42.23 -2.45 -2.67
C GLU A 108 41.59 -1.16 -2.14
N GLU A 109 42.17 0.00 -2.43
CA GLU A 109 41.64 1.31 -2.03
C GLU A 109 40.26 1.59 -2.68
N ARG A 110 40.01 1.06 -3.89
CA ARG A 110 38.69 1.15 -4.55
C ARG A 110 37.62 0.35 -3.80
N ILE A 111 37.95 -0.87 -3.42
CA ILE A 111 37.04 -1.77 -2.69
C ILE A 111 36.74 -1.19 -1.31
N GLU A 112 37.76 -0.66 -0.62
CA GLU A 112 37.61 -0.06 0.70
C GLU A 112 36.73 1.20 0.66
N LYS A 113 36.93 2.10 -0.31
CA LYS A 113 36.06 3.29 -0.48
C LYS A 113 34.61 2.91 -0.75
N ALA A 114 34.37 1.91 -1.58
CA ALA A 114 33.03 1.41 -1.84
C ALA A 114 32.41 0.76 -0.59
N LYS A 115 33.18 -0.03 0.16
CA LYS A 115 32.73 -0.66 1.40
C LYS A 115 32.38 0.36 2.47
N ASN A 116 33.21 1.39 2.67
CA ASN A 116 32.94 2.47 3.62
C ASN A 116 31.68 3.26 3.23
N LEU A 117 31.45 3.49 1.94
CA LEU A 117 30.24 4.15 1.46
C LEU A 117 28.98 3.31 1.74
N VAL A 118 29.05 2.01 1.49
CA VAL A 118 27.95 1.06 1.74
C VAL A 118 27.68 0.94 3.25
N ALA A 119 28.73 0.85 4.07
CA ALA A 119 28.64 0.78 5.53
C ALA A 119 28.02 2.04 6.13
N ALA A 120 28.54 3.23 5.75
CA ALA A 120 27.99 4.50 6.18
C ALA A 120 26.52 4.66 5.79
N ARG A 121 26.10 4.07 4.68
CA ARG A 121 24.70 4.12 4.24
C ARG A 121 23.78 3.25 5.08
N GLN A 122 24.22 2.09 5.53
CA GLN A 122 23.46 1.26 6.47
C GLN A 122 23.40 1.87 7.86
N GLU A 123 24.50 2.46 8.34
CA GLU A 123 24.53 3.14 9.63
C GLU A 123 23.57 4.34 9.67
N THR A 124 23.50 5.08 8.57
CA THR A 124 22.59 6.24 8.44
C THR A 124 21.15 5.86 8.11
N ASN A 125 20.89 4.65 7.63
CA ASN A 125 19.55 4.16 7.33
C ASN A 125 19.34 2.73 7.87
N THR A 126 18.95 2.65 9.14
CA THR A 126 18.71 1.38 9.85
C THR A 126 17.53 0.58 9.33
N SER A 127 16.73 1.14 8.41
CA SER A 127 15.67 0.40 7.73
C SER A 127 16.20 -0.59 6.68
N TYR A 128 17.45 -0.41 6.24
CA TYR A 128 18.10 -1.34 5.33
C TYR A 128 18.58 -2.57 6.07
N ILE A 129 18.00 -3.70 5.69
CA ILE A 129 18.44 -5.02 6.15
C ILE A 129 19.83 -5.32 5.58
N ASP A 130 20.07 -4.99 4.31
CA ASP A 130 21.39 -5.03 3.69
C ASP A 130 21.47 -4.11 2.46
N VAL A 131 22.69 -3.80 2.05
CA VAL A 131 23.06 -2.99 0.89
C VAL A 131 24.25 -3.69 0.26
N MET A 132 24.09 -4.06 -1.02
CA MET A 132 25.10 -4.79 -1.77
C MET A 132 25.27 -4.18 -3.16
N ILE A 133 26.44 -4.41 -3.75
CA ILE A 133 26.80 -3.99 -5.09
C ILE A 133 27.17 -5.23 -5.88
N ALA A 134 26.45 -5.44 -6.98
CA ALA A 134 26.69 -6.53 -7.91
C ALA A 134 27.22 -6.01 -9.24
N ASP A 135 28.09 -6.79 -9.87
CA ASP A 135 28.51 -6.56 -11.25
C ASP A 135 27.42 -6.98 -12.25
N LYS A 136 27.60 -6.62 -13.53
CA LYS A 136 26.70 -6.92 -14.65
C LYS A 136 26.38 -8.40 -14.79
N GLU A 137 27.25 -9.27 -14.27
CA GLU A 137 27.12 -10.73 -14.26
C GLU A 137 26.37 -11.25 -13.02
N GLY A 138 25.94 -10.37 -12.12
CA GLY A 138 25.25 -10.73 -10.87
C GLY A 138 26.20 -11.25 -9.78
N LYS A 139 27.50 -10.97 -9.90
CA LYS A 139 28.51 -11.29 -8.89
C LYS A 139 28.57 -10.18 -7.85
N ILE A 140 28.47 -10.52 -6.56
CA ILE A 140 28.56 -9.55 -5.46
C ILE A 140 30.02 -9.10 -5.30
N VAL A 141 30.24 -7.79 -5.41
CA VAL A 141 31.57 -7.15 -5.32
C VAL A 141 31.76 -6.51 -3.94
N VAL A 142 30.71 -5.96 -3.36
CA VAL A 142 30.72 -5.34 -2.02
C VAL A 142 29.39 -5.63 -1.33
N ALA A 143 29.45 -6.04 -0.07
CA ALA A 143 28.29 -6.17 0.82
C ALA A 143 28.70 -5.78 2.25
N ASN A 144 27.75 -5.30 3.06
CA ASN A 144 28.04 -4.96 4.46
C ASN A 144 27.70 -6.10 5.44
N SER A 145 26.69 -6.93 5.14
CA SER A 145 26.28 -8.00 6.05
C SER A 145 27.20 -9.22 5.98
N GLN A 146 27.53 -9.82 7.13
CA GLN A 146 28.22 -11.12 7.19
C GLN A 146 27.37 -12.27 6.61
N ALA A 147 26.05 -12.12 6.56
CA ALA A 147 25.13 -13.13 6.02
C ALA A 147 25.19 -13.22 4.48
N LEU A 148 25.50 -12.10 3.80
CA LEU A 148 25.69 -12.00 2.36
C LEU A 148 27.15 -11.72 1.96
N ALA A 149 28.09 -11.78 2.92
CA ALA A 149 29.55 -11.74 2.74
C ALA A 149 30.08 -13.02 2.07
N GLN A 150 29.45 -13.38 0.97
CA GLN A 150 29.92 -14.37 0.02
C GLN A 150 30.46 -13.61 -1.18
N GLU A 151 31.45 -12.74 -0.93
CA GLU A 151 32.18 -12.00 -1.95
C GLU A 151 32.62 -13.00 -3.04
N GLY A 152 32.10 -12.81 -4.25
CA GLY A 152 32.38 -13.70 -5.37
C GLY A 152 31.36 -14.79 -5.70
N LYS A 153 30.26 -14.95 -4.96
CA LYS A 153 29.15 -15.83 -5.33
C LYS A 153 28.04 -15.10 -6.09
N SER A 154 27.32 -15.85 -6.93
CA SER A 154 26.23 -15.33 -7.75
C SER A 154 24.96 -15.10 -6.89
N LEU A 155 24.16 -14.09 -7.23
CA LEU A 155 22.85 -13.84 -6.60
C LEU A 155 21.90 -15.06 -6.62
N ALA A 156 22.12 -16.02 -7.51
CA ALA A 156 21.35 -17.27 -7.57
C ALA A 156 21.71 -18.27 -6.44
N GLU A 157 22.90 -18.15 -5.85
CA GLU A 157 23.43 -19.08 -4.86
C GLU A 157 23.20 -18.62 -3.42
N THR A 158 22.77 -17.37 -3.22
CA THR A 158 22.50 -16.78 -1.91
C THR A 158 21.12 -17.13 -1.35
N GLY A 159 20.32 -17.91 -2.07
CA GLY A 159 18.99 -18.37 -1.61
C GLY A 159 17.93 -17.27 -1.52
N LEU A 160 18.21 -16.07 -2.07
CA LEU A 160 17.22 -15.02 -2.19
C LEU A 160 16.18 -15.40 -3.27
N PRO A 161 14.87 -15.19 -3.02
CA PRO A 161 13.85 -15.46 -4.02
C PRO A 161 14.15 -14.62 -5.28
N LYS A 162 14.07 -15.25 -6.46
CA LYS A 162 14.15 -14.53 -7.73
C LYS A 162 13.10 -13.43 -7.73
N ILE A 163 13.57 -12.18 -7.78
CA ILE A 163 12.74 -10.98 -7.98
C ILE A 163 12.42 -10.86 -9.46
#